data_AF-A0A837AE96-F1
#
_entry.id   AF-A0A837AE96-F1
#
_cell.length_a   1.000
_cell.length_b   1.000
_cell.length_c   1.000
_cell.angle_alpha   90.00
_cell.angle_beta   90.00
_cell.angle_gamma   90.00
#
_symmetry.space_group_name_H-M   'P 1'
#
loop_
_entity.id
_entity.type
_entity.pdbx_description
1 polymer ?
#
loop_
_entity_poly.entity_id
_entity_poly.type
_entity_poly.pdbx_seq_one_letter_code
_entity_poly.pdbx_strand_id
1 'polypeptide(L)'
;MKRDISRVIKQFDDESKDIKHRYYSFDFCYAHFRHSKETGHMDIEKSCFVLWGYLASWGMLRGSSFLMQRNPAYLTELVKWIYEQPQATWLIDVEDYPNKTRKFYLYVLR
;
A
#
# COMPACT_ATOMS: atom_id res chain seq x y z
N MET A 1 26.91 25.20 6.38
CA MET A 1 25.50 25.64 6.52
C MET A 1 24.71 24.52 7.21
N LYS A 2 24.38 24.65 8.50
CA LYS A 2 23.55 23.66 9.19
C LYS A 2 22.13 23.78 8.63
N ARG A 3 21.56 22.67 8.15
CA ARG A 3 20.15 22.63 7.73
C ARG A 3 19.30 22.79 8.98
N ASP A 4 18.38 23.74 8.96
CA ASP A 4 17.35 23.86 9.98
C ASP A 4 16.45 22.62 9.90
N ILE A 5 16.57 21.76 10.91
CA ILE A 5 15.82 20.49 10.97
C ILE A 5 14.31 20.73 11.03
N SER A 6 13.88 21.80 11.71
CA SER A 6 12.46 22.16 11.80
C SER A 6 11.91 22.54 10.43
N ARG A 7 12.70 23.24 9.61
CA ARG A 7 12.33 23.57 8.23
C ARG A 7 12.22 22.32 7.34
N VAL A 8 13.17 21.38 7.45
CA VAL A 8 13.15 20.13 6.68
C VAL A 8 11.95 19.26 7.06
N ILE A 9 11.65 19.14 8.36
CA ILE A 9 10.49 18.39 8.84
C ILE A 9 9.19 19.01 8.33
N LYS A 10 9.05 20.35 8.41
CA LYS A 10 7.86 21.03 7.91
C LYS A 10 7.64 20.81 6.42
N GLN A 11 8.70 20.94 5.62
CA GLN A 11 8.62 20.69 4.18
C GLN A 11 8.17 19.26 3.89
N PHE A 12 8.74 18.28 4.58
CA PHE A 12 8.37 16.88 4.42
C PHE A 12 6.90 16.61 4.83
N ASP A 13 6.44 17.20 5.94
CA ASP A 13 5.05 17.11 6.38
C ASP A 13 4.10 17.71 5.33
N ASP A 14 4.44 18.87 4.76
CA ASP A 14 3.64 19.51 3.72
C ASP A 14 3.61 18.70 2.41
N GLU A 15 4.74 18.14 1.97
CA GLU A 15 4.81 17.25 0.80
C GLU A 15 3.99 15.96 1.01
N SER A 16 4.00 15.42 2.24
CA SER A 16 3.27 14.19 2.57
C SER A 16 1.74 14.32 2.52
N LYS A 17 1.22 15.56 2.56
CA LYS A 17 -0.23 15.85 2.52
C LYS A 17 -0.83 15.76 1.11
N ASP A 18 -0.01 15.71 0.05
CA ASP A 18 -0.54 15.52 -1.31
C ASP A 18 -1.20 14.14 -1.43
N ILE A 19 -2.45 14.11 -1.88
CA ILE A 19 -3.20 12.86 -2.11
C ILE A 19 -2.50 11.92 -3.09
N LYS A 20 -1.69 12.46 -4.00
CA LYS A 20 -0.89 11.70 -4.98
C LYS A 20 0.48 11.31 -4.42
N HIS A 21 0.77 11.66 -3.17
CA HIS A 21 2.02 11.29 -2.52
C HIS A 21 2.13 9.78 -2.36
N ARG A 22 3.35 9.26 -2.53
CA ARG A 22 3.66 7.82 -2.47
C ARG A 22 3.26 7.13 -1.17
N TYR A 23 3.00 7.86 -0.08
CA TYR A 23 2.57 7.26 1.20
C TYR A 23 1.17 6.66 1.13
N TYR A 24 0.30 7.23 0.29
CA TYR A 24 -1.05 6.70 0.09
C TYR A 24 -1.09 5.43 -0.78
N SER A 25 0.04 5.03 -1.39
CA SER A 25 0.13 3.77 -2.14
C SER A 25 -0.22 2.54 -1.30
N PHE A 26 0.08 2.58 0.01
CA PHE A 26 -0.30 1.53 0.95
C PHE A 26 -1.83 1.41 1.02
N ASP A 27 -2.53 2.53 1.16
CA ASP A 27 -3.98 2.55 1.30
C ASP A 27 -4.68 1.98 0.06
N PHE A 28 -4.20 2.32 -1.14
CA PHE A 28 -4.71 1.73 -2.39
C PHE A 28 -4.47 0.21 -2.45
N CYS A 29 -3.28 -0.23 -2.07
CA CYS A 29 -2.93 -1.65 -2.04
C CYS A 29 -3.80 -2.40 -1.04
N TYR A 30 -3.86 -1.92 0.21
CA TYR A 30 -4.68 -2.50 1.26
C TYR A 30 -6.15 -2.55 0.87
N ALA A 31 -6.71 -1.44 0.37
CA ALA A 31 -8.12 -1.37 -0.03
C ALA A 31 -8.47 -2.37 -1.12
N HIS A 32 -7.59 -2.58 -2.11
CA HIS A 32 -7.76 -3.60 -3.15
C HIS A 32 -7.85 -5.00 -2.52
N PHE A 33 -6.86 -5.41 -1.72
CA PHE A 33 -6.85 -6.73 -1.09
C PHE A 33 -8.05 -6.93 -0.15
N ARG A 34 -8.39 -5.90 0.63
CA ARG A 34 -9.53 -5.91 1.55
C ARG A 34 -10.84 -6.09 0.80
N HIS A 35 -11.08 -5.30 -0.24
CA HIS A 35 -12.28 -5.37 -1.05
C HIS A 35 -12.40 -6.71 -1.78
N SER A 36 -11.32 -7.21 -2.37
CA SER A 36 -11.30 -8.54 -3.00
C SER A 36 -11.63 -9.66 -2.00
N LYS A 37 -11.14 -9.57 -0.76
CA LYS A 37 -11.47 -10.55 0.29
C LYS A 37 -12.93 -10.47 0.73
N GLU A 38 -13.46 -9.26 0.94
CA GLU A 38 -14.85 -9.04 1.39
C GLU A 38 -15.88 -9.44 0.34
N THR A 39 -15.61 -9.16 -0.94
CA THR A 39 -16.50 -9.50 -2.05
C THR A 39 -16.35 -10.94 -2.52
N GLY A 40 -15.26 -11.62 -2.15
CA GLY A 40 -14.90 -12.95 -2.65
C GLY A 40 -14.36 -12.95 -4.09
N HIS A 41 -14.28 -11.78 -4.74
CA HIS A 41 -13.74 -11.65 -6.10
C HIS A 41 -12.22 -11.40 -6.06
N MET A 42 -11.46 -12.48 -6.01
CA MET A 42 -9.99 -12.46 -5.98
C MET A 42 -9.40 -12.62 -7.39
N ASP A 43 -9.07 -11.50 -8.03
CA ASP A 43 -8.30 -11.49 -9.27
C ASP A 43 -6.80 -11.49 -8.92
N ILE A 44 -6.15 -12.65 -9.09
CA ILE A 44 -4.75 -12.86 -8.73
C ILE A 44 -3.81 -12.01 -9.60
N GLU A 45 -4.07 -11.90 -10.91
CA GLU A 45 -3.24 -11.12 -11.83
C GLU A 45 -3.28 -9.64 -11.45
N LYS A 46 -4.49 -9.09 -11.27
CA LYS A 46 -4.67 -7.70 -10.85
C LYS A 46 -4.03 -7.44 -9.48
N SER A 47 -4.17 -8.38 -8.54
CA SER A 47 -3.57 -8.27 -7.21
C SER A 47 -2.04 -8.24 -7.26
N CYS A 48 -1.42 -9.02 -8.16
CA CYS A 48 0.02 -8.96 -8.41
C CYS A 48 0.45 -7.57 -8.90
N PHE A 49 -0.28 -6.97 -9.85
CA PHE A 49 0.02 -5.63 -10.34
C PHE A 49 -0.15 -4.55 -9.28
N VAL A 50 -1.20 -4.63 -8.47
CA VAL A 50 -1.42 -3.68 -7.36
C VAL A 50 -0.30 -3.76 -6.33
N LEU A 51 0.07 -4.97 -5.90
CA LEU A 51 1.18 -5.18 -4.97
C LEU A 51 2.51 -4.72 -5.58
N TRP A 52 2.74 -4.99 -6.87
CA TRP A 52 3.92 -4.52 -7.59
C TRP A 52 4.03 -3.00 -7.61
N GLY A 53 2.92 -2.29 -7.88
CA GLY A 53 2.86 -0.84 -7.86
C GLY A 53 3.18 -0.26 -6.48
N TYR A 54 2.65 -0.87 -5.42
CA TYR A 54 3.02 -0.54 -4.04
C TYR A 54 4.54 -0.71 -3.82
N LEU A 55 5.09 -1.89 -4.09
CA LEU A 55 6.54 -2.15 -3.93
C LEU A 55 7.41 -1.16 -4.74
N ALA A 56 6.98 -0.79 -5.94
CA ALA A 56 7.65 0.20 -6.79
C ALA A 56 7.71 1.57 -6.11
N SER A 57 6.57 2.03 -5.61
CA SER A 57 6.46 3.31 -4.93
C SER A 57 7.32 3.36 -3.66
N TRP A 58 7.52 2.23 -2.97
CA TRP A 58 8.39 2.13 -1.80
C TRP A 58 9.89 2.06 -2.13
N GLY A 59 10.23 1.84 -3.41
CA GLY A 59 11.60 1.75 -3.89
C GLY A 59 12.18 0.34 -3.84
N MET A 60 11.36 -0.69 -3.64
CA MET A 60 11.78 -2.10 -3.64
C MET A 60 12.23 -2.57 -5.04
N LEU A 61 11.89 -1.81 -6.08
CA LEU A 61 12.30 -2.01 -7.47
C LEU A 61 13.52 -1.17 -7.87
N ARG A 62 14.10 -0.39 -6.95
CA ARG A 62 15.31 0.40 -7.21
C ARG A 62 16.57 -0.36 -6.79
N GLY A 63 17.67 -0.11 -7.50
CA GLY A 63 19.04 -0.53 -7.15
C GLY A 63 19.22 -2.04 -7.03
N SER A 64 19.70 -2.71 -8.08
CA SER A 64 20.11 -4.13 -8.09
C SER A 64 19.17 -5.15 -7.41
N SER A 65 17.93 -4.77 -7.09
CA SER A 65 16.96 -5.63 -6.42
C SER A 65 16.61 -6.78 -7.35
N PHE A 66 16.55 -7.99 -6.81
CA PHE A 66 16.19 -9.17 -7.59
C PHE A 66 14.81 -9.02 -8.25
N LEU A 67 13.93 -8.18 -7.69
CA LEU A 67 12.62 -7.85 -8.26
C LEU A 67 12.72 -7.11 -9.60
N MET A 68 13.78 -6.34 -9.85
CA MET A 68 13.94 -5.61 -11.12
C MET A 68 14.11 -6.53 -12.33
N GLN A 69 14.55 -7.78 -12.09
CA GLN A 69 14.70 -8.82 -13.12
C GLN A 69 13.44 -9.69 -13.26
N ARG A 70 12.34 -9.30 -12.63
CA ARG A 70 11.08 -10.04 -12.60
C ARG A 70 9.95 -9.17 -13.17
N ASN A 71 8.82 -9.80 -13.43
CA ASN A 71 7.56 -9.12 -13.72
C ASN A 71 6.58 -9.34 -12.55
N PRO A 72 5.42 -8.66 -12.53
CA PRO A 72 4.44 -8.79 -11.45
C PRO A 72 3.99 -10.23 -11.16
N ALA A 73 3.96 -11.12 -12.17
CA ALA A 73 3.58 -12.52 -11.98
C ALA A 73 4.50 -13.28 -11.01
N TYR A 74 5.73 -12.78 -10.76
CA TYR A 74 6.61 -13.31 -9.72
C TYR A 74 5.98 -13.27 -8.32
N LEU A 75 5.02 -12.38 -8.07
CA LEU A 75 4.31 -12.25 -6.80
C LEU A 75 3.13 -13.21 -6.64
N THR A 76 2.84 -14.08 -7.62
CA THR A 76 1.64 -14.93 -7.62
C THR A 76 1.49 -15.75 -6.34
N GLU A 77 2.55 -16.44 -5.91
CA GLU A 77 2.49 -17.28 -4.71
C GLU A 77 2.35 -16.45 -3.43
N LEU A 78 2.96 -15.27 -3.40
CA LEU A 78 2.79 -14.32 -2.30
C LEU A 78 1.34 -13.82 -2.23
N VAL A 79 0.73 -13.49 -3.37
CA VAL A 79 -0.66 -13.02 -3.44
C VAL A 79 -1.63 -14.12 -2.98
N LYS A 80 -1.43 -15.37 -3.41
CA LYS A 80 -2.23 -16.50 -2.93
C LYS A 80 -2.09 -16.67 -1.42
N TRP A 81 -0.86 -16.65 -0.92
CA TRP A 81 -0.58 -16.74 0.50
C TRP A 81 -1.25 -15.62 1.32
N ILE A 82 -1.28 -14.38 0.80
CA ILE A 82 -2.01 -13.26 1.43
C ILE A 82 -3.50 -13.61 1.55
N TYR A 83 -4.12 -14.11 0.49
CA TYR A 83 -5.56 -14.44 0.52
C TYR A 83 -5.90 -15.65 1.40
N GLU A 84 -4.96 -16.58 1.56
CA GLU A 84 -5.06 -17.77 2.42
C GLU A 84 -4.94 -17.43 3.92
N GLN A 85 -4.58 -16.19 4.28
CA GLN A 85 -4.47 -15.82 5.69
C GLN A 85 -5.80 -16.05 6.45
N PRO A 86 -5.73 -16.53 7.71
CA PRO A 86 -6.91 -16.79 8.53
C PRO A 86 -7.81 -15.56 8.68
N GLN A 87 -9.11 -15.79 8.85
CA GLN A 87 -10.07 -14.71 9.07
C GLN A 87 -9.67 -13.80 10.23
N ALA A 88 -9.07 -14.35 11.28
CA ALA A 88 -8.54 -13.58 12.41
C ALA A 88 -7.54 -12.50 11.97
N THR A 89 -6.67 -12.78 11.00
CA THR A 89 -5.70 -11.81 10.46
C THR A 89 -6.41 -10.63 9.78
N TRP A 90 -7.51 -10.90 9.07
CA TRP A 90 -8.31 -9.87 8.43
C TRP A 90 -9.17 -9.07 9.42
N LEU A 91 -9.45 -9.61 10.60
CA LEU A 91 -10.24 -8.93 11.64
C LEU A 91 -9.37 -8.12 12.62
N ILE A 92 -8.05 -8.10 12.44
CA ILE A 92 -7.16 -7.24 13.22
C ILE A 92 -7.55 -5.78 12.91
N ASP A 93 -8.02 -5.10 13.94
CA ASP A 93 -8.25 -3.66 13.92
C ASP A 93 -7.27 -3.00 14.89
N VAL A 94 -6.82 -1.79 14.55
CA VAL A 94 -5.95 -1.01 15.42
C VAL A 94 -6.85 -0.01 16.15
N GLU A 95 -7.09 -0.28 17.43
CA GLU A 95 -8.03 0.48 18.29
C GLU A 95 -7.79 2.00 18.26
N ASP A 96 -6.57 2.44 18.00
CA ASP A 96 -6.11 3.84 18.07
C ASP A 96 -5.79 4.48 16.72
N TYR A 97 -6.29 3.96 15.59
CA TYR A 97 -6.19 4.70 14.33
C TYR A 97 -7.20 5.87 14.35
N PRO A 98 -6.78 7.14 14.53
CA PRO A 98 -7.74 8.22 14.72
C PRO A 98 -8.62 8.36 13.46
N ASN A 99 -9.88 8.74 13.69
CA ASN A 99 -11.02 8.88 12.75
C ASN A 99 -10.78 9.63 11.40
N LYS A 100 -9.55 10.02 11.06
CA LYS A 100 -9.16 10.65 9.78
C LYS A 100 -9.19 9.68 8.59
N THR A 101 -8.94 8.38 8.79
CA THR A 101 -8.81 7.42 7.68
C THR A 101 -10.14 7.08 7.01
N ARG A 102 -11.27 7.22 7.71
CA ARG A 102 -12.62 6.97 7.16
C ARG A 102 -12.94 7.78 5.91
N LYS A 103 -12.38 8.99 5.76
CA LYS A 103 -12.59 9.83 4.56
C LYS A 103 -11.85 9.30 3.33
N PHE A 104 -10.73 8.60 3.49
CA PHE A 104 -9.92 8.12 2.38
C PHE A 104 -10.55 6.91 1.70
N TYR A 105 -11.08 5.95 2.47
CA TYR A 105 -11.86 4.82 1.94
C TYR A 105 -13.05 5.27 1.08
N LEU A 106 -13.76 6.34 1.51
CA LEU A 106 -14.88 6.92 0.76
C LEU A 106 -14.45 7.62 -0.54
N TYR A 107 -13.18 8.01 -0.67
CA TYR A 107 -12.64 8.67 -1.87
C TYR A 107 -12.04 7.69 -2.88
N VAL A 108 -11.45 6.59 -2.40
CA VAL A 108 -10.82 5.56 -3.26
C VAL A 108 -11.85 4.57 -3.83
N LEU A 109 -13.00 4.39 -3.16
CA LEU A 109 -14.08 3.49 -3.57
C LEU A 109 -15.23 4.19 -4.32
N ARG A 110 -15.04 5.43 -4.81
CA ARG A 110 -16.00 6.14 -5.66
C ARG A 110 -15.59 6.13 -7.12
#